data_AF-A0A948QDV7-F1
#
_entry.id   AF-A0A948QDV7-F1
#
_cell.length_a   1.000
_cell.length_b   1.000
_cell.length_c   1.000
_cell.angle_alpha   90.00
_cell.angle_beta   90.00
_cell.angle_gamma   90.00
#
_symmetry.space_group_name_H-M   'P 1'
#
loop_
_entity.id
_entity.type
_entity.pdbx_description
1 polymer ?
#
loop_
_entity_poly.entity_id
_entity_poly.type
_entity_poly.pdbx_seq_one_letter_code
_entity_poly.pdbx_strand_id
1 'polypeptide(L)' 'MNSEIQTKIAQLTENGWTLASIADELGVKADTVENWRAGHRNATNAKAILAMLDKLLKKRRIPKQRRYVKGSR' A
#
# COMPACT_ATOMS: atom_id res chain seq x y z
N MET A 1 -2.15 11.01 17.36
CA MET A 1 -1.49 11.55 16.16
C MET A 1 -1.50 10.44 15.12
N ASN A 2 -2.29 10.57 14.05
CA ASN A 2 -2.20 9.63 12.93
C ASN A 2 -0.93 9.92 12.12
N SER A 3 -0.20 8.88 11.75
CA SER A 3 0.96 9.03 10.87
C SER A 3 0.48 9.41 9.46
N GLU A 4 1.20 10.30 8.76
CA GLU A 4 0.87 10.69 7.38
C GLU A 4 0.72 9.46 6.47
N ILE A 5 1.48 8.39 6.73
CA ILE A 5 1.41 7.12 6.01
C ILE A 5 0.02 6.47 6.16
N GLN A 6 -0.54 6.48 7.37
CA GLN A 6 -1.88 5.93 7.63
C GLN A 6 -2.94 6.70 6.85
N THR A 7 -2.85 8.03 6.86
CA THR A 7 -3.76 8.91 6.10
C THR A 7 -3.69 8.62 4.60
N LYS A 8 -2.48 8.46 4.04
CA LYS A 8 -2.29 8.18 2.61
C LYS A 8 -2.78 6.77 2.22
N ILE A 9 -2.56 5.78 3.08
CA ILE A 9 -3.10 4.42 2.87
C ILE A 9 -4.63 4.46 2.91
N ALA A 10 -5.23 5.19 3.86
CA ALA A 10 -6.68 5.36 3.93
C ALA A 10 -7.25 5.98 2.65
N GLN A 11 -6.64 7.07 2.17
CA GLN A 11 -7.04 7.71 0.90
C GLN A 11 -6.93 6.77 -0.30
N LEU A 12 -5.88 5.95 -0.38
CA LEU A 12 -5.76 4.95 -1.44
C LEU A 12 -6.87 3.91 -1.37
N THR A 13 -7.21 3.43 -0.16
CA THR A 13 -8.31 2.47 0.03
C THR A 13 -9.67 3.06 -0.32
N GLU A 14 -9.93 4.33 0.00
CA GLU A 14 -11.14 5.05 -0.42
C GLU A 14 -11.23 5.18 -1.94
N ASN A 15 -10.09 5.36 -2.61
CA ASN A 15 -9.98 5.37 -4.07
C ASN A 15 -10.06 3.96 -4.71
N GLY A 16 -10.36 2.93 -3.92
CA GLY A 16 -10.54 1.56 -4.38
C GLY A 16 -9.26 0.71 -4.48
N TRP A 17 -8.10 1.23 -4.04
CA TRP A 17 -6.88 0.43 -3.98
C TRP A 17 -6.96 -0.60 -2.86
N THR A 18 -6.52 -1.82 -3.14
CA THR A 18 -6.40 -2.86 -2.10
C THR A 18 -5.05 -2.76 -1.40
N LEU A 19 -4.96 -3.15 -0.12
CA LEU A 19 -3.70 -3.20 0.62
C LEU A 19 -2.65 -4.04 -0.12
N ALA A 20 -3.06 -5.15 -0.73
CA ALA A 20 -2.18 -5.99 -1.53
C ALA A 20 -1.68 -5.28 -2.79
N SER A 21 -2.51 -4.52 -3.52
CA SER A 21 -2.02 -3.74 -4.67
C SER A 21 -1.09 -2.60 -4.27
N ILE A 22 -1.30 -1.99 -3.10
CA ILE A 22 -0.38 -0.99 -2.55
C ILE A 22 0.96 -1.67 -2.22
N ALA A 23 0.91 -2.84 -1.59
CA ALA A 23 2.09 -3.62 -1.25
C ALA A 23 2.88 -4.08 -2.49
N ASP A 24 2.17 -4.54 -3.53
CA ASP A 24 2.76 -4.93 -4.83
C ASP A 24 3.54 -3.76 -5.45
N GLU A 25 2.98 -2.55 -5.43
CA GLU A 25 3.64 -1.35 -5.96
C GLU A 25 4.80 -0.86 -5.09
N LEU A 26 4.72 -1.06 -3.77
CA LEU A 26 5.76 -0.70 -2.82
C LEU A 26 6.85 -1.78 -2.70
N GLY A 27 6.67 -2.97 -3.31
CA GLY A 27 7.58 -4.10 -3.20
C GLY A 27 7.67 -4.69 -1.79
N VAL A 28 6.63 -4.52 -0.97
CA VAL A 28 6.56 -5.03 0.42
C VAL A 28 5.45 -6.07 0.55
N LYS A 29 5.38 -6.75 1.71
CA LYS A 29 4.28 -7.67 2.00
C LYS A 29 3.01 -6.89 2.36
N ALA A 30 1.84 -7.41 1.98
CA ALA A 30 0.55 -6.83 2.35
C ALA A 30 0.39 -6.64 3.86
N ASP A 31 0.86 -7.61 4.64
CA ASP A 31 0.92 -7.57 6.11
C ASP A 31 1.75 -6.38 6.63
N THR A 32 2.83 -6.00 5.92
CA THR A 32 3.60 -4.80 6.27
C THR A 32 2.78 -3.52 6.11
N VAL A 33 1.99 -3.42 5.04
CA VAL A 33 1.09 -2.27 4.79
C VAL A 33 -0.06 -2.25 5.80
N GLU A 34 -0.59 -3.42 6.16
CA GLU A 34 -1.60 -3.56 7.21
C GLU A 34 -1.08 -3.10 8.58
N ASN A 35 0.13 -3.51 8.95
CA ASN A 35 0.79 -3.06 10.18
C ASN A 35 1.00 -1.54 10.21
N TRP A 36 1.33 -0.92 9.06
CA TRP A 36 1.43 0.54 8.95
C TRP A 36 0.07 1.21 9.11
N ARG A 37 -0.98 0.68 8.47
CA ARG A 37 -2.36 1.16 8.60
C ARG A 37 -2.86 1.09 10.04
N ALA A 38 -2.59 -0.03 10.72
CA ALA A 38 -2.98 -0.25 12.11
C ALA A 38 -2.11 0.52 13.12
N GLY A 39 -0.96 1.04 12.68
CA GLY A 39 -0.03 1.78 13.55
C GLY A 39 0.82 0.90 14.46
N HIS A 40 0.85 -0.41 14.24
CA HIS A 40 1.68 -1.34 15.00
C HIS A 40 3.18 -1.14 14.73
N ARG A 41 3.54 -0.71 13.53
CA ARG A 41 4.94 -0.51 13.14
C ARG A 41 5.08 0.73 12.26
N ASN A 42 6.17 1.47 12.47
CA ASN A 42 6.54 2.58 11.58
C ASN A 42 7.39 2.06 10.41
N ALA A 43 7.21 2.68 9.25
CA ALA A 43 8.06 2.46 8.10
C ALA A 43 9.50 2.91 8.39
N THR A 44 10.49 2.03 8.17
CA THR A 44 11.92 2.35 8.36
C THR A 44 12.36 3.56 7.52
N ASN A 45 11.81 3.70 6.31
CA ASN A 45 12.03 4.85 5.42
C ASN A 45 10.73 5.59 5.13
N ALA A 46 10.17 6.24 6.15
CA ALA A 46 8.88 6.93 6.07
C ALA A 46 8.80 7.95 4.91
N LYS A 47 9.85 8.77 4.71
CA LYS A 47 9.89 9.76 3.61
C LYS A 47 9.79 9.13 2.22
N ALA A 48 10.51 8.03 1.98
CA ALA A 48 10.48 7.34 0.69
C ALA A 48 9.11 6.69 0.43
N ILE A 49 8.53 6.07 1.47
CA ILE A 49 7.21 5.43 1.37
C ILE A 49 6.11 6.47 1.15
N LEU A 50 6.16 7.61 1.83
CA LEU A 50 5.23 8.72 1.58
C LEU A 50 5.29 9.21 0.13
N ALA A 51 6.50 9.42 -0.41
CA ALA A 51 6.67 9.84 -1.80
C ALA A 51 6.13 8.80 -2.80
N MET A 52 6.24 7.50 -2.49
CA MET A 52 5.64 6.44 -3.31
C MET A 52 4.11 6.42 -3.20
N LEU A 53 3.55 6.53 -1.99
CA LEU A 53 2.10 6.59 -1.78
C LEU A 53 1.47 7.80 -2.49
N ASP A 54 2.13 8.95 -2.48
CA ASP A 54 1.70 10.13 -3.24
C ASP A 54 1.73 9.89 -4.75
N LYS A 55 2.73 9.16 -5.26
CA LYS A 55 2.75 8.76 -6.68
C LYS A 55 1.59 7.82 -7.00
N LEU A 56 1.20 6.92 -6.10
CA LEU A 56 0.06 6.03 -6.29
C LEU A 56 -1.27 6.79 -6.29
N LEU A 57 -1.43 7.78 -5.42
CA LEU A 57 -2.62 8.65 -5.41
C LEU A 57 -2.80 9.43 -6.72
N LYS A 58 -1.69 9.77 -7.39
CA LYS A 58 -1.72 10.41 -8.72
C LYS A 58 -2.05 9.43 -9.85
N LYS A 59 -1.96 8.11 -9.65
CA LYS A 59 -2.28 7.11 -10.68
C LYS A 59 -3.80 6.93 -10.76
N ARG A 60 -4.36 7.17 -11.95
CA ARG A 60 -5.81 7.00 -12.24
C ARG A 60 -6.28 5.53 -12.30
N ARG A 61 -5.37 4.56 -12.38
CA ARG A 61 -5.70 3.15 -12.62
C ARG A 61 -4.92 2.23 -11.69
N ILE A 62 -5.64 1.39 -10.96
CA ILE A 62 -5.07 0.29 -10.17
C ILE A 62 -4.53 -0.75 -11.16
N PRO A 63 -3.23 -1.05 -11.16
CA PRO A 63 -2.67 -2.08 -12.02
C PRO A 63 -3.29 -3.43 -11.68
N LYS A 64 -3.86 -4.09 -12.70
CA LYS A 64 -4.48 -5.41 -12.53
C LYS A 64 -3.36 -6.45 -12.46
N GLN A 65 -2.78 -6.66 -11.28
CA GLN A 65 -1.84 -7.75 -11.08
C GLN A 65 -2.60 -9.08 -11.18
N ARG A 66 -2.29 -9.87 -12.21
CA ARG A 66 -2.73 -11.26 -12.29
C ARG A 66 -1.98 -12.01 -11.18
N ARG A 67 -2.58 -12.15 -10.01
CA ARG A 67 -2.08 -13.06 -8.96
C ARG A 67 -2.29 -14.49 -9.45
N TYR A 68 -1.40 -14.96 -10.32
CA TYR A 68 -1.37 -16.36 -10.70
C TYR A 68 -0.87 -17.12 -9.47
N VAL A 69 -1.79 -17.73 -8.73
CA VAL A 69 -1.42 -18.67 -7.68
C VAL A 69 -0.84 -19.88 -8.41
N LYS A 70 0.49 -19.94 -8.52
CA LYS A 70 1.19 -21.10 -9.08
C LYS A 70 0.96 -22.27 -8.11
N GLY A 71 -0.06 -23.08 -8.37
CA GLY A 71 -0.39 -24.24 -7.53
C GLY A 71 -1.87 -24.59 -7.36
N SER A 72 -2.83 -23.89 -7.98
CA SER A 72 -4.21 -24.39 -8.03
C SER A 72 -4.32 -25.49 -9.09
N ARG A 73 -3.86 -26.69 -8.78
CA ARG A 73 -4.21 -27.93 -9.47
C ARG A 73 -4.88 -28.86 -8.48
#